data_AF-A0A7W1LW81-F1
#
_entry.id   AF-A0A7W1LW81-F1
#
_cell.length_a   1.000
_cell.length_b   1.000
_cell.length_c   1.000
_cell.angle_alpha   90.00
_cell.angle_beta   90.00
_cell.angle_gamma   90.00
#
_symmetry.space_group_name_H-M   'P 1'
#
loop_
_entity.id
_entity.type
_entity.pdbx_description
1 polymer ?
#
loop_
_entity_poly.entity_id
_entity_poly.type
_entity_poly.pdbx_seq_one_letter_code
_entity_poly.pdbx_strand_id
1 'polypeptide(L)'
;VEAVALLKEKEPGVYRTSLRSKGDVNVARIAEQFGGGGHRNAAGCTLTGDWDEAERTIVRLLKDAVDRGNGDIDTTDDALVQPEPRPAQAEIRG
;
A
#
# COMPACT_ATOMS: atom_id res chain seq x y z
N VAL A 1 -12.79 13.78 2.48
CA VAL A 1 -11.51 13.05 2.32
C VAL A 1 -11.27 12.23 3.57
N GLU A 2 -11.40 10.91 3.46
CA GLU A 2 -11.31 9.96 4.58
C GLU A 2 -9.90 9.35 4.71
N ALA A 3 -9.25 9.09 3.57
CA ALA A 3 -7.87 8.64 3.50
C ALA A 3 -7.11 9.30 2.34
N VAL A 4 -5.79 9.34 2.46
CA VAL A 4 -4.86 9.95 1.52
C VAL A 4 -3.63 9.05 1.40
N ALA A 5 -3.21 8.78 0.16
CA ALA A 5 -1.89 8.24 -0.15
C ALA A 5 -1.04 9.32 -0.83
N LEU A 6 0.23 9.37 -0.44
CA LEU A 6 1.27 10.09 -1.15
C LEU A 6 2.32 9.08 -1.60
N LEU A 7 2.46 8.91 -2.91
CA LEU A 7 3.54 8.13 -3.51
C LEU A 7 4.63 9.09 -3.97
N LYS A 8 5.85 8.89 -3.49
CA LYS A 8 7.01 9.66 -3.91
C LYS A 8 8.03 8.74 -4.54
N GLU A 9 8.30 8.92 -5.83
CA GLU A 9 9.39 8.21 -6.50
C GLU A 9 10.72 8.65 -5.89
N LYS A 10 11.50 7.67 -5.45
CA LYS A 10 12.82 7.90 -4.86
C LYS A 10 13.92 7.51 -5.84
N GLU A 11 13.70 6.40 -6.54
CA GLU A 11 14.52 5.82 -7.60
C GLU A 11 13.56 5.27 -8.68
N PRO A 12 14.00 5.07 -9.93
CA PRO A 12 13.14 4.53 -10.98
C PRO A 12 12.46 3.23 -10.54
N GLY A 13 11.13 3.27 -10.47
CA GLY A 13 10.32 2.12 -10.05
C GLY A 13 10.36 1.82 -8.54
N VAL A 14 10.83 2.75 -7.70
CA VAL A 14 10.80 2.65 -6.23
C VAL A 14 10.06 3.85 -5.65
N TYR A 15 8.91 3.58 -5.03
CA TYR A 15 8.02 4.60 -4.49
C TYR A 15 7.92 4.50 -2.97
N ARG A 16 8.24 5.60 -2.28
CA ARG A 16 7.95 5.73 -0.87
C ARG A 16 6.51 6.21 -0.69
N THR A 17 5.69 5.35 -0.09
CA THR A 17 4.27 5.62 0.09
C THR A 17 3.99 6.02 1.53
N SER A 18 3.36 7.18 1.70
CA SER A 18 2.87 7.66 3.00
C SER A 18 1.36 7.66 3.01
N LEU A 19 0.77 6.94 3.96
CA LEU A 19 -0.67 6.80 4.10
C LEU A 19 -1.15 7.57 5.33
N ARG A 20 -2.25 8.29 5.19
CA ARG A 20 -2.93 8.98 6.28
C ARG A 20 -4.43 8.75 6.16
N SER A 21 -5.11 8.58 7.28
CA SER A 21 -6.56 8.46 7.32
C SER A 21 -7.16 9.18 8.53
N LYS A 22 -8.48 9.33 8.51
CA LYS A 22 -9.29 9.87 9.61
C LYS A 22 -10.28 8.81 10.07
N GLY A 23 -10.73 8.93 11.32
CA GLY A 23 -11.74 8.03 11.90
C GLY A 23 -11.23 6.60 12.06
N ASP A 24 -12.03 5.65 11.57
CA ASP A 24 -11.86 4.21 11.80
C ASP A 24 -11.12 3.47 10.67
N VAL A 25 -10.70 4.18 9.62
CA VAL A 25 -9.97 3.60 8.49
C VAL A 25 -8.54 3.23 8.91
N ASN A 26 -8.21 1.93 8.89
CA ASN A 26 -6.90 1.42 9.30
C ASN A 26 -5.92 1.29 8.13
N VAL A 27 -5.06 2.30 7.94
CA VAL A 27 -4.02 2.29 6.91
C VAL A 27 -2.75 1.54 7.30
N ALA A 28 -2.57 1.15 8.56
CA ALA A 28 -1.41 0.34 8.98
C ALA A 28 -1.41 -1.02 8.30
N ARG A 29 -2.59 -1.64 8.17
CA ARG A 29 -2.77 -2.94 7.51
C ARG A 29 -2.36 -2.93 6.04
N ILE A 30 -2.51 -1.79 5.36
CA ILE A 30 -2.05 -1.64 3.98
C ILE A 30 -0.51 -1.60 3.97
N ALA A 31 0.09 -0.79 4.84
CA ALA A 31 1.55 -0.67 4.89
C ALA A 31 2.25 -1.97 5.28
N GLU A 32 1.68 -2.73 6.22
CA GLU A 32 2.20 -4.03 6.67
C GLU A 32 2.30 -5.06 5.53
N GLN A 33 1.37 -5.03 4.57
CA GLN A 33 1.39 -5.94 3.40
C GLN A 33 2.63 -5.76 2.52
N PHE A 34 3.23 -4.57 2.52
CA PHE A 34 4.42 -4.24 1.75
C PHE A 34 5.68 -4.16 2.63
N GLY A 35 5.67 -4.82 3.79
CA GLY A 35 6.80 -4.81 4.73
C GLY A 35 7.05 -3.46 5.41
N GLY A 36 6.09 -2.53 5.33
CA GLY A 36 6.08 -1.27 6.05
C GLY A 36 5.40 -1.39 7.42
N GLY A 37 4.91 -0.27 7.92
CA GLY A 37 4.19 -0.24 9.19
C GLY A 37 3.80 1.17 9.65
N GLY A 38 3.21 1.24 10.84
CA GLY A 38 2.85 2.50 11.48
C GLY A 38 1.65 2.36 12.40
N HIS A 39 0.86 3.42 12.49
CA HIS A 39 -0.36 3.48 13.28
C HIS A 39 -1.60 3.39 12.40
N ARG A 40 -2.73 3.05 13.01
CA ARG A 40 -4.06 2.95 12.37
C ARG A 40 -4.33 4.11 11.40
N ASN A 41 -3.99 5.34 11.78
CA ASN A 41 -4.31 6.55 11.00
C ASN A 41 -3.10 7.11 10.22
N ALA A 42 -1.92 6.53 10.38
CA ALA A 42 -0.69 7.03 9.78
C ALA A 42 0.33 5.90 9.62
N ALA A 43 0.57 5.49 8.39
CA ALA A 43 1.49 4.42 8.08
C ALA A 43 2.34 4.74 6.85
N GLY A 44 3.36 3.94 6.60
CA GLY A 44 4.17 4.08 5.39
C GLY A 44 4.81 2.78 4.98
N CYS A 45 4.99 2.61 3.67
CA CYS A 45 5.64 1.48 3.05
C CYS A 45 6.45 1.92 1.83
N THR A 46 7.23 0.98 1.29
CA THR A 46 7.95 1.15 0.03
C THR A 46 7.34 0.20 -0.98
N LEU A 47 6.97 0.71 -2.14
CA LEU A 47 6.50 -0.05 -3.28
C LEU A 47 7.60 -0.10 -4.33
N THR A 48 7.67 -1.21 -5.03
CA THR A 48 8.56 -1.39 -6.17
C THR A 48 7.75 -1.88 -7.37
N GLY A 49 8.03 -1.37 -8.56
CA GLY A 49 7.30 -1.71 -9.79
C GLY A 49 7.05 -0.49 -10.67
N ASP A 50 6.18 -0.63 -11.66
CA ASP A 50 5.79 0.49 -12.52
C ASP A 50 4.78 1.43 -11.82
N TRP A 51 4.78 2.70 -12.19
CA TRP A 51 3.86 3.71 -11.63
C TRP A 51 2.40 3.26 -11.72
N ASP A 52 1.97 2.78 -12.88
CA ASP A 52 0.58 2.38 -13.12
C ASP A 52 0.15 1.20 -12.23
N GLU A 53 1.07 0.31 -11.88
CA GLU A 53 0.79 -0.81 -10.99
C GLU A 53 0.77 -0.34 -9.52
N ALA A 54 1.73 0.49 -9.12
CA ALA A 54 1.80 1.05 -7.77
C ALA A 54 0.58 1.90 -7.45
N GLU A 55 0.14 2.75 -8.38
CA GLU A 55 -1.06 3.58 -8.27
C GLU A 55 -2.31 2.71 -8.14
N ARG A 56 -2.56 1.78 -9.09
CA ARG A 56 -3.74 0.91 -9.06
C ARG A 56 -3.82 0.08 -7.78
N THR A 57 -2.68 -0.44 -7.33
CA THR A 57 -2.61 -1.25 -6.11
C THR A 57 -2.98 -0.44 -4.88
N ILE A 58 -2.39 0.74 -4.70
CA ILE A 58 -2.67 1.59 -3.54
C ILE A 58 -4.09 2.12 -3.56
N VAL A 59 -4.61 2.54 -4.71
CA VAL A 59 -5.99 3.02 -4.84
C VAL A 59 -6.99 1.93 -4.47
N ARG A 60 -6.78 0.69 -4.95
CA ARG A 60 -7.63 -0.46 -4.59
C ARG A 60 -7.62 -0.70 -3.09
N LEU A 61 -6.44 -0.85 -2.49
CA LEU A 61 -6.31 -1.15 -1.07
C LEU A 61 -6.85 -0.04 -0.16
N LEU A 62 -6.68 1.22 -0.56
CA LEU A 62 -7.25 2.35 0.16
C LEU A 62 -8.77 2.36 0.09
N LYS A 63 -9.36 2.08 -1.07
CA LYS A 63 -10.81 1.98 -1.23
C LYS A 63 -11.36 0.88 -0.33
N ASP A 64 -10.77 -0.31 -0.36
CA ASP A 64 -11.19 -1.43 0.49
C ASP A 64 -11.08 -1.09 1.98
N ALA A 65 -10.05 -0.35 2.39
CA ALA A 65 -9.88 0.08 3.78
C ALA A 65 -10.91 1.13 4.20
N VAL A 66 -11.32 2.04 3.30
CA VAL A 66 -12.38 3.02 3.56
C VAL A 66 -13.74 2.32 3.68
N ASP A 67 -14.06 1.42 2.73
CA ASP A 67 -15.32 0.67 2.74
C ASP A 67 -15.46 -0.14 4.04
N ARG A 68 -14.38 -0.81 4.49
CA ARG A 68 -14.33 -1.52 5.79
C ARG A 68 -14.44 -0.59 7.00
N GLY A 69 -13.84 0.59 6.94
CA GLY A 69 -13.88 1.59 8.02
C GLY A 69 -15.27 2.20 8.22
N ASN A 70 -16.07 2.24 7.15
CA ASN A 70 -17.44 2.78 7.17
C ASN A 70 -18.51 1.72 7.54
N GLY A 71 -18.11 0.48 7.79
CA GLY A 71 -19.00 -0.60 8.23
C GLY A 71 -19.67 -1.39 7.10
N ASP A 72 -19.25 -1.19 5.84
CA ASP A 72 -19.69 -2.02 4.72
C ASP A 72 -18.92 -3.35 4.74
N ILE A 73 -19.54 -4.37 5.34
CA ILE A 73 -19.10 -5.77 5.28
C ILE A 73 -19.45 -6.33 3.90
N ASP A 74 -18.67 -5.97 2.88
CA ASP A 74 -18.65 -6.75 1.64
C ASP A 74 -17.59 -7.85 1.77
N THR A 75 -18.07 -9.08 1.91
CA THR A 75 -17.25 -10.27 2.07
C THR A 75 -16.69 -10.67 0.71
N THR A 76 -15.54 -10.11 0.38
CA THR A 76 -14.58 -10.75 -0.52
C THR A 76 -13.28 -10.84 0.29
N ASP A 77 -13.18 -11.82 1.19
CA ASP A 77 -12.66 -13.16 0.91
C ASP A 77 -11.44 -13.08 -0.04
N ASP A 78 -10.24 -13.21 0.54
CA ASP A 78 -9.04 -13.73 -0.13
C ASP A 78 -8.73 -13.28 -1.58
N ALA A 79 -8.77 -11.99 -1.89
CA ALA A 79 -8.07 -11.49 -3.08
C ALA A 79 -6.56 -11.31 -2.79
N LEU A 80 -5.91 -12.41 -2.40
CA LEU A 80 -4.48 -12.66 -2.51
C LEU A 80 -4.09 -12.63 -3.99
N VAL A 81 -4.13 -11.46 -4.62
CA VAL A 81 -3.23 -11.20 -5.74
C VAL A 81 -1.94 -10.73 -5.10
N GLN A 82 -1.09 -11.68 -4.75
CA GLN A 82 0.33 -11.40 -4.70
C GLN A 82 0.77 -11.14 -6.15
N PRO A 83 1.20 -9.94 -6.54
CA PRO A 83 2.24 -9.89 -7.55
C PRO A 83 3.46 -10.56 -6.90
N GLU A 84 3.74 -11.80 -7.30
CA GLU A 84 4.97 -12.52 -6.96
C GLU A 84 6.18 -11.58 -7.16
N PRO A 85 7.03 -11.37 -6.14
CA PRO A 85 8.13 -10.41 -6.22
C PRO A 85 9.36 -11.05 -6.84
N ARG A 86 10.03 -10.44 -7.84
CA ARG A 86 11.45 -10.76 -8.19
C ARG A 86 12.16 -9.63 -8.96
N PRO A 87 13.48 -9.47 -8.79
CA PRO A 87 14.26 -9.27 -7.58
C PRO A 87 14.85 -7.83 -7.54
N ALA A 88 15.10 -7.30 -6.34
CA ALA A 88 16.14 -6.28 -6.21
C ALA A 88 17.47 -6.97 -6.57
N GLN A 89 18.11 -6.54 -7.65
CA GLN A 89 19.42 -7.03 -8.04
C GLN A 89 20.42 -6.67 -6.93
N ALA A 90 20.66 -7.64 -6.04
CA ALA A 90 21.79 -7.60 -5.13
C ALA A 90 23.07 -7.76 -5.95
N GLU A 91 23.72 -6.62 -6.18
CA GLU A 91 25.17 -6.43 -6.22
C GLU A 91 25.99 -7.48 -7.00
N ILE A 92 26.36 -7.10 -8.22
CA ILE A 92 27.61 -7.57 -8.83
C ILE A 92 28.74 -6.98 -7.99
N ARG A 93 29.22 -7.74 -7.00
CA ARG A 93 30.53 -7.53 -6.38
C ARG A 93 31.47 -8.53 -7.02
N GLY A 94 32.44 -8.01 -7.76
CA GLY A 94 33.40 -8.78 -8.57
C GLY A 94 34.42 -9.57 -7.77
#